data_AF-A0A961NU53-F1
#
_entry.id   AF-A0A961NU53-F1
#
_cell.length_a   1.000
_cell.length_b   1.000
_cell.length_c   1.000
_cell.angle_alpha   90.00
_cell.angle_beta   90.00
_cell.angle_gamma   90.00
#
_symmetry.space_group_name_H-M   'P 1'
#
loop_
_entity.id
_entity.type
_entity.pdbx_description
1 polymer ?
#
loop_
_entity_poly.entity_id
_entity_poly.type
_entity_poly.pdbx_seq_one_letter_code
_entity_poly.pdbx_strand_id
1 'polypeptide(L)'
;DLKQINPRAKVTVKLVASSGVGTIAAGVAKAKADVILISGGNGGTGASPATSIKFAGLPWEMGLTESHQVLAMNHLRDRVTLRTDGGLRTGRDIVMAAMMGAEEFGIGTAALIAMGCIMVRQCQSNTCPVGVCTQRDDLRAKFTGSADKVVNLITFYAQEVREILARIGARSIEEVIGRADLLTQVSRGASHLDDLDLNPLLVTVDTTEQIRYDLDRPRQDVLDTLDAEIVKDAARFLNDGEKMQLQYAVRNTDRTIGTRISSHIVRNFGMRNNLQPDHLTVKLTGSAGQSLGAFAAPGLKLEVSGDANDYVGKGLSGGTIVVRPPMSSPLVAADNTIIGNTVLYGATDGYLFASGRAGERFCVRNSGAKVVIEGCGSNGCEYMTGGVAVILGTIGQNFGAGMTGGMAYVYDPEGQAAEYMNMETLVTVPVTVDHWEDQLKTLILRHADETGSTRAHKILQEWDTQKRNFLQVCPTEMLPHLPVPLSLEEAAVPAE
;
A
#
# COMPACT_ATOMS: atom_id res chain seq x y z
N ASP A 1 -4.69 8.47 5.66
CA ASP A 1 -4.94 8.29 4.21
C ASP A 1 -6.15 7.39 3.95
N LEU A 2 -6.12 6.11 4.37
CA LEU A 2 -7.22 5.16 4.09
C LEU A 2 -8.59 5.66 4.54
N LYS A 3 -8.67 6.20 5.76
CA LYS A 3 -9.91 6.80 6.30
C LYS A 3 -10.30 8.11 5.65
N GLN A 4 -9.40 8.76 4.90
CA GLN A 4 -9.66 9.98 4.12
C GLN A 4 -10.22 9.62 2.74
N ILE A 5 -9.63 8.65 2.04
CA ILE A 5 -10.14 8.20 0.73
C ILE A 5 -11.44 7.38 0.88
N ASN A 6 -11.65 6.70 2.01
CA ASN A 6 -12.92 6.03 2.29
C ASN A 6 -13.40 6.32 3.72
N PRO A 7 -14.29 7.30 3.92
CA PRO A 7 -14.83 7.64 5.25
C PRO A 7 -15.66 6.53 5.89
N ARG A 8 -16.10 5.52 5.13
CA ARG A 8 -17.01 4.47 5.63
C ARG A 8 -16.28 3.20 6.04
N ALA A 9 -15.04 3.01 5.60
CA ALA A 9 -14.32 1.76 5.82
C ALA A 9 -13.72 1.69 7.22
N LYS A 10 -13.78 0.49 7.80
CA LYS A 10 -12.89 0.08 8.90
C LYS A 10 -11.50 -0.23 8.33
N VAL A 11 -10.45 0.10 9.08
CA VAL A 11 -9.06 -0.18 8.79
C VAL A 11 -8.58 -1.32 9.67
N THR A 12 -8.13 -2.39 9.04
CA THR A 12 -7.52 -3.54 9.71
C THR A 12 -6.01 -3.50 9.55
N VAL A 13 -5.28 -3.76 10.63
CA VAL A 13 -3.84 -4.04 10.58
C VAL A 13 -3.63 -5.54 10.83
N LYS A 14 -3.05 -6.22 9.84
CA LYS A 14 -2.66 -7.63 9.95
C LYS A 14 -1.24 -7.72 10.53
N LEU A 15 -1.13 -8.31 11.71
CA LEU A 15 0.12 -8.63 12.39
C LEU A 15 0.29 -10.15 12.44
N VAL A 16 1.54 -10.61 12.52
CA VAL A 16 1.86 -12.02 12.76
C VAL A 16 2.21 -12.17 14.24
N ALA A 17 1.76 -13.26 14.86
CA ALA A 17 2.08 -13.56 16.24
C ALA A 17 3.60 -13.70 16.42
N SER A 18 4.12 -12.92 17.35
CA SER A 18 5.50 -12.96 17.83
C SER A 18 5.52 -12.39 19.24
N SER A 19 6.52 -12.74 20.05
CA SER A 19 6.71 -12.07 21.34
C SER A 19 6.87 -10.56 21.13
N GLY A 20 6.16 -9.76 21.92
CA GLY A 20 6.14 -8.30 21.81
C GLY A 20 5.05 -7.73 20.88
N VAL A 21 4.25 -8.59 20.24
CA VAL A 21 3.15 -8.16 19.37
C VAL A 21 2.09 -7.37 20.13
N GLY A 22 1.91 -7.62 21.43
CA GLY A 22 0.95 -6.88 22.24
C GLY A 22 1.31 -5.40 22.39
N THR A 23 2.61 -5.10 22.51
CA THR A 23 3.11 -3.71 22.52
C THR A 23 2.82 -3.01 21.19
N ILE A 24 3.03 -3.72 20.07
CA ILE A 24 2.72 -3.21 18.73
C ILE A 24 1.21 -2.99 18.59
N ALA A 25 0.39 -3.93 19.07
CA ALA A 25 -1.07 -3.82 19.04
C ALA A 25 -1.57 -2.57 19.79
N ALA A 26 -0.98 -2.23 20.93
CA ALA A 26 -1.29 -0.98 21.64
C ALA A 26 -0.95 0.27 20.80
N GLY A 27 0.20 0.28 20.11
CA GLY A 27 0.55 1.33 19.16
C GLY A 27 -0.43 1.45 17.99
N VAL A 28 -0.83 0.31 17.42
CA VAL A 28 -1.80 0.22 16.32
C VAL A 28 -3.18 0.76 16.75
N ALA A 29 -3.65 0.42 17.95
CA ALA A 29 -4.89 0.96 18.50
C ALA A 29 -4.82 2.48 18.69
N LYS A 30 -3.70 3.00 19.22
CA LYS A 30 -3.45 4.46 19.34
C LYS A 30 -3.40 5.15 17.97
N ALA A 31 -2.92 4.46 16.95
CA ALA A 31 -2.89 4.91 15.56
C ALA A 31 -4.26 4.84 14.85
N LYS A 32 -5.36 4.60 15.59
CA LYS A 32 -6.75 4.63 15.10
C LYS A 32 -7.08 3.51 14.11
N ALA A 33 -6.43 2.35 14.21
CA ALA A 33 -6.96 1.14 13.57
C ALA A 33 -8.30 0.74 14.20
N ASP A 34 -9.16 0.08 13.44
CA ASP A 34 -10.45 -0.41 13.91
C ASP A 34 -10.40 -1.89 14.29
N VAL A 35 -9.56 -2.64 13.57
CA VAL A 35 -9.39 -4.09 13.75
C VAL A 35 -7.91 -4.42 13.78
N ILE A 36 -7.50 -5.30 14.68
CA ILE A 36 -6.16 -5.88 14.71
C ILE A 36 -6.32 -7.38 14.46
N LEU A 37 -5.71 -7.87 13.38
CA LEU A 37 -5.67 -9.29 13.06
C LEU A 37 -4.34 -9.88 13.53
N ILE A 38 -4.37 -10.83 14.46
CA ILE A 38 -3.20 -11.61 14.88
C ILE A 38 -3.21 -12.95 14.16
N SER A 39 -2.22 -13.14 13.29
CA SER A 39 -2.08 -14.35 12.46
C SER A 39 -1.06 -15.31 13.07
N GLY A 40 -1.42 -16.58 13.19
CA GLY A 40 -0.47 -17.62 13.63
C GLY A 40 0.60 -17.91 12.57
N GLY A 41 1.78 -18.36 13.02
CA GLY A 41 2.88 -18.80 12.14
C GLY A 41 2.54 -20.04 11.30
N ASN A 42 1.42 -20.72 11.59
CA ASN A 42 0.90 -21.86 10.87
C ASN A 42 -0.08 -21.48 9.72
N GLY A 43 -0.13 -20.20 9.33
CA GLY A 43 -0.91 -19.72 8.19
C GLY A 43 -0.55 -20.38 6.85
N GLY A 44 -1.51 -20.40 5.92
CA GLY A 44 -1.28 -20.88 4.56
C GLY A 44 -0.62 -19.83 3.67
N THR A 45 0.12 -20.27 2.66
CA THR A 45 0.70 -19.40 1.61
C THR A 45 0.70 -20.12 0.26
N GLY A 46 0.55 -19.36 -0.83
CA GLY A 46 0.69 -19.87 -2.18
C GLY A 46 2.15 -20.08 -2.60
N ALA A 47 3.07 -19.27 -2.06
CA ALA A 47 4.50 -19.36 -2.30
C ALA A 47 5.27 -18.68 -1.16
N SER A 48 6.25 -19.36 -0.58
CA SER A 48 7.14 -18.82 0.45
C SER A 48 8.37 -19.72 0.57
N PRO A 49 9.54 -19.18 0.97
CA PRO A 49 10.66 -20.01 1.39
C PRO A 49 10.24 -21.00 2.48
N ALA A 50 10.71 -22.25 2.38
CA ALA A 50 10.41 -23.29 3.35
C ALA A 50 10.91 -22.94 4.77
N THR A 51 12.02 -22.22 4.86
CA THR A 51 12.57 -21.70 6.12
C THR A 51 11.59 -20.78 6.82
N SER A 52 10.98 -19.83 6.12
CA SER A 52 9.96 -18.94 6.68
C SER A 52 8.73 -19.71 7.15
N ILE A 53 8.25 -20.69 6.37
CA ILE A 53 7.09 -21.53 6.75
C ILE A 53 7.34 -22.33 8.04
N LYS A 54 8.60 -22.74 8.28
CA LYS A 54 8.95 -23.62 9.40
C LYS A 54 9.47 -22.89 10.63
N PHE A 55 10.06 -21.72 10.46
CA PHE A 55 10.85 -21.06 11.50
C PHE A 55 10.49 -19.59 11.75
N ALA A 56 9.53 -19.01 11.04
CA ALA A 56 9.07 -17.65 11.27
C ALA A 56 7.63 -17.61 11.81
N GLY A 57 7.42 -16.82 12.87
CA GLY A 57 6.13 -16.65 13.54
C GLY A 57 5.90 -17.63 14.69
N LEU A 58 5.01 -17.25 15.60
CA LEU A 58 4.60 -18.03 16.78
C LEU A 58 3.15 -18.52 16.64
N PRO A 59 2.70 -19.45 17.51
CA PRO A 59 1.29 -19.81 17.61
C PRO A 59 0.40 -18.58 17.86
N TRP A 60 -0.80 -18.57 17.28
CA TRP A 60 -1.71 -17.45 17.44
C TRP A 60 -2.19 -17.32 18.88
N GLU A 61 -2.26 -18.43 19.64
CA GLU A 61 -2.64 -18.47 21.05
C GLU A 61 -1.77 -17.53 21.89
N MET A 62 -0.46 -17.50 21.61
CA MET A 62 0.48 -16.62 22.31
C MET A 62 0.26 -15.16 21.94
N GLY A 63 0.27 -14.86 20.63
CA GLY A 63 0.18 -13.47 20.16
C GLY A 63 -1.18 -12.83 20.41
N LEU A 64 -2.26 -13.62 20.32
CA LEU A 64 -3.63 -13.18 20.55
C LEU A 64 -3.83 -12.83 22.01
N THR A 65 -3.44 -13.73 22.93
CA THR A 65 -3.55 -13.48 24.36
C THR A 65 -2.67 -12.31 24.79
N GLU A 66 -1.42 -12.23 24.31
CA GLU A 66 -0.53 -11.08 24.60
C GLU A 66 -1.18 -9.77 24.14
N SER A 67 -1.74 -9.74 22.93
CA SER A 67 -2.44 -8.57 22.40
C SER A 67 -3.66 -8.21 23.24
N HIS A 68 -4.47 -9.21 23.61
CA HIS A 68 -5.65 -9.00 24.45
C HIS A 68 -5.27 -8.40 25.80
N GLN A 69 -4.28 -8.99 26.47
CA GLN A 69 -3.81 -8.58 27.79
C GLN A 69 -3.20 -7.17 27.76
N VAL A 70 -2.28 -6.90 26.82
CA VAL A 70 -1.63 -5.58 26.73
C VAL A 70 -2.61 -4.48 26.37
N LEU A 71 -3.56 -4.73 25.47
CA LEU A 71 -4.62 -3.76 25.16
C LEU A 71 -5.53 -3.50 26.38
N ALA A 72 -5.84 -4.54 27.16
CA ALA A 72 -6.65 -4.41 28.37
C ALA A 72 -5.92 -3.59 29.44
N MET A 73 -4.65 -3.91 29.73
CA MET A 73 -3.80 -3.18 30.68
C MET A 73 -3.62 -1.70 30.33
N ASN A 74 -3.77 -1.33 29.06
CA ASN A 74 -3.63 0.06 28.58
C ASN A 74 -4.98 0.79 28.39
N HIS A 75 -6.12 0.18 28.74
CA HIS A 75 -7.46 0.74 28.49
C HIS A 75 -7.69 1.07 27.00
N LEU A 76 -7.24 0.16 26.12
CA LEU A 76 -7.39 0.26 24.66
C LEU A 76 -8.21 -0.89 24.06
N ARG A 77 -8.54 -1.93 24.84
CA ARG A 77 -9.19 -3.15 24.34
C ARG A 77 -10.59 -2.90 23.78
N ASP A 78 -11.30 -1.91 24.31
CA ASP A 78 -12.60 -1.44 23.89
C ASP A 78 -12.56 -0.59 22.59
N ARG A 79 -11.36 -0.23 22.11
CA ARG A 79 -11.19 0.62 20.91
C ARG A 79 -11.07 -0.15 19.61
N VAL A 80 -10.70 -1.44 19.68
CA VAL A 80 -10.36 -2.26 18.53
C VAL A 80 -11.00 -3.62 18.60
N THR A 81 -11.41 -4.15 17.45
CA THR A 81 -11.85 -5.54 17.32
C THR A 81 -10.61 -6.42 17.14
N LEU A 82 -10.47 -7.47 17.95
CA LEU A 82 -9.40 -8.45 17.74
C LEU A 82 -9.88 -9.58 16.83
N ARG A 83 -9.14 -9.82 15.75
CA ARG A 83 -9.37 -10.93 14.83
C ARG A 83 -8.20 -11.90 14.92
N THR A 84 -8.43 -13.19 14.71
CA THR A 84 -7.33 -14.16 14.56
C THR A 84 -7.51 -15.09 13.36
N ASP A 85 -6.40 -15.50 12.76
CA ASP A 85 -6.32 -16.59 11.79
C ASP A 85 -5.09 -17.45 12.11
N GLY A 86 -5.00 -18.65 11.52
CA GLY A 86 -3.86 -19.55 11.74
C GLY A 86 -4.28 -20.99 11.98
N GLY A 87 -4.77 -21.66 10.94
CA GLY A 87 -5.08 -23.09 11.03
C GLY A 87 -6.30 -23.43 11.89
N LEU A 88 -7.24 -22.49 12.07
CA LEU A 88 -8.55 -22.75 12.68
C LEU A 88 -9.34 -23.74 11.80
N ARG A 89 -9.66 -24.91 12.34
CA ARG A 89 -10.26 -26.04 11.61
C ARG A 89 -11.61 -26.50 12.15
N THR A 90 -11.97 -26.09 13.36
CA THR A 90 -13.14 -26.60 14.09
C THR A 90 -13.86 -25.49 14.83
N GLY A 91 -15.11 -25.74 15.23
CA GLY A 91 -15.84 -24.88 16.16
C GLY A 91 -15.14 -24.75 17.51
N ARG A 92 -14.45 -25.81 17.99
CA ARG A 92 -13.61 -25.74 19.19
C ARG A 92 -12.50 -24.69 19.06
N ASP A 93 -11.79 -24.66 17.93
CA ASP A 93 -10.72 -23.68 17.72
C ASP A 93 -11.25 -22.24 17.79
N ILE A 94 -12.46 -22.00 17.26
CA ILE A 94 -13.14 -20.70 17.36
C ILE A 94 -13.45 -20.35 18.81
N VAL A 95 -14.05 -21.27 19.58
CA VAL A 95 -14.40 -21.00 20.99
C VAL A 95 -13.15 -20.76 21.83
N MET A 96 -12.07 -21.52 21.60
CA MET A 96 -10.78 -21.30 22.25
C MET A 96 -10.22 -19.90 21.93
N ALA A 97 -10.23 -19.50 20.66
CA ALA A 97 -9.79 -18.18 20.25
C ALA A 97 -10.66 -17.07 20.86
N ALA A 98 -11.97 -17.28 20.97
CA ALA A 98 -12.89 -16.35 21.63
C ALA A 98 -12.51 -16.15 23.10
N MET A 99 -12.32 -17.25 23.85
CA MET A 99 -11.90 -17.22 25.25
C MET A 99 -10.53 -16.55 25.45
N MET A 100 -9.62 -16.66 24.48
CA MET A 100 -8.34 -15.96 24.44
C MET A 100 -8.44 -14.48 24.02
N GLY A 101 -9.64 -14.01 23.66
CA GLY A 101 -9.96 -12.60 23.45
C GLY A 101 -10.22 -12.18 21.99
N ALA A 102 -10.34 -13.12 21.04
CA ALA A 102 -10.77 -12.78 19.68
C ALA A 102 -12.28 -12.55 19.57
N GLU A 103 -12.67 -11.64 18.69
CA GLU A 103 -14.05 -11.32 18.32
C GLU A 103 -14.40 -11.81 16.90
N GLU A 104 -13.40 -11.99 16.04
CA GLU A 104 -13.57 -12.43 14.65
C GLU A 104 -12.53 -13.50 14.27
N PHE A 105 -12.90 -14.40 13.34
CA PHE A 105 -12.12 -15.60 13.03
C PHE A 105 -11.90 -15.76 11.51
N GLY A 106 -10.64 -15.83 11.08
CA GLY A 106 -10.26 -15.97 9.67
C GLY A 106 -10.06 -17.42 9.26
N ILE A 107 -10.86 -17.89 8.29
CA ILE A 107 -10.81 -19.26 7.76
C ILE A 107 -10.33 -19.26 6.30
N GLY A 108 -9.05 -19.60 6.09
CA GLY A 108 -8.44 -19.67 4.76
C GLY A 108 -8.36 -21.09 4.20
N THR A 109 -7.40 -21.89 4.69
CA THR A 109 -7.09 -23.22 4.14
C THR A 109 -8.29 -24.18 4.19
N ALA A 110 -9.09 -24.18 5.26
CA ALA A 110 -10.27 -25.04 5.34
C ALA A 110 -11.31 -24.67 4.26
N ALA A 111 -11.47 -23.37 3.96
CA ALA A 111 -12.32 -22.93 2.86
C ALA A 111 -11.77 -23.36 1.49
N LEU A 112 -10.45 -23.30 1.29
CA LEU A 112 -9.81 -23.85 0.09
C LEU A 112 -10.03 -25.36 -0.05
N ILE A 113 -9.97 -26.13 1.05
CA ILE A 113 -10.24 -27.57 1.07
C ILE A 113 -11.71 -27.84 0.74
N ALA A 114 -12.66 -27.09 1.32
CA ALA A 114 -14.07 -27.20 0.97
C ALA A 114 -14.32 -26.92 -0.52
N MET A 115 -13.54 -26.01 -1.14
CA MET A 115 -13.59 -25.77 -2.58
C MET A 115 -12.88 -26.83 -3.44
N GLY A 116 -12.20 -27.81 -2.84
CA GLY A 116 -11.59 -28.94 -3.55
C GLY A 116 -10.07 -29.05 -3.43
N CYS A 117 -9.39 -28.20 -2.64
CA CYS A 117 -7.97 -28.37 -2.38
C CYS A 117 -7.71 -29.72 -1.70
N ILE A 118 -6.82 -30.52 -2.30
CA ILE A 118 -6.40 -31.84 -1.79
C ILE A 118 -5.04 -31.80 -1.08
N MET A 119 -4.57 -30.61 -0.70
CA MET A 119 -3.34 -30.39 0.09
C MET A 119 -2.05 -30.97 -0.52
N VAL A 120 -1.92 -30.95 -1.86
CA VAL A 120 -0.73 -31.45 -2.58
C VAL A 120 0.50 -30.51 -2.52
N ARG A 121 0.34 -29.27 -2.05
CA ARG A 121 1.43 -28.29 -1.82
C ARG A 121 2.26 -27.90 -3.06
N GLN A 122 1.58 -27.76 -4.20
CA GLN A 122 2.16 -27.32 -5.48
C GLN A 122 1.59 -25.96 -5.94
N CYS A 123 1.14 -25.13 -5.01
CA CYS A 123 0.49 -23.86 -5.31
C CYS A 123 1.42 -22.92 -6.10
N GLN A 124 2.70 -22.87 -5.71
CA GLN A 124 3.76 -22.08 -6.34
C GLN A 124 4.14 -22.58 -7.75
N SER A 125 3.83 -23.83 -8.07
CA SER A 125 4.27 -24.47 -9.31
C SER A 125 3.33 -24.21 -10.49
N ASN A 126 2.22 -23.50 -10.26
CA ASN A 126 1.16 -23.29 -11.26
C ASN A 126 0.52 -24.60 -11.78
N THR A 127 0.73 -25.74 -11.08
CA THR A 127 0.30 -27.09 -11.50
C THR A 127 -0.78 -27.68 -10.59
N CYS A 128 -1.65 -26.85 -10.00
CA CYS A 128 -2.70 -27.32 -9.11
C CYS A 128 -3.63 -28.32 -9.83
N PRO A 129 -3.73 -29.59 -9.38
CA PRO A 129 -4.44 -30.65 -10.12
C PRO A 129 -5.96 -30.47 -10.13
N VAL A 130 -6.46 -29.58 -9.26
CA VAL A 130 -7.89 -29.35 -8.99
C VAL A 130 -8.31 -27.91 -9.30
N GLY A 131 -7.47 -27.13 -10.00
CA GLY A 131 -7.85 -25.80 -10.47
C GLY A 131 -7.97 -24.72 -9.39
N VAL A 132 -7.49 -24.95 -8.17
CA VAL A 132 -7.60 -23.98 -7.05
C VAL A 132 -6.53 -22.88 -7.14
N CYS A 133 -5.25 -23.25 -7.15
CA CYS A 133 -4.12 -22.31 -7.18
C CYS A 133 -3.31 -22.46 -8.49
N THR A 134 -3.89 -22.04 -9.61
CA THR A 134 -3.25 -22.09 -10.93
C THR A 134 -3.87 -21.05 -11.86
N GLN A 135 -3.06 -20.48 -12.74
CA GLN A 135 -3.48 -19.60 -13.84
C GLN A 135 -3.57 -20.33 -15.18
N ARG A 136 -3.25 -21.63 -15.23
CA ARG A 136 -3.35 -22.45 -16.45
C ARG A 136 -4.79 -22.82 -16.76
N ASP A 137 -5.25 -22.53 -17.97
CA ASP A 137 -6.64 -22.75 -18.37
C ASP A 137 -7.06 -24.23 -18.33
N ASP A 138 -6.19 -25.14 -18.75
CA ASP A 138 -6.46 -26.59 -18.73
C ASP A 138 -6.64 -27.15 -17.32
N LEU A 139 -6.00 -26.52 -16.32
CA LEU A 139 -6.12 -26.90 -14.92
C LEU A 139 -7.26 -26.16 -14.21
N ARG A 140 -7.49 -24.88 -14.53
CA ARG A 140 -8.64 -24.10 -14.04
C ARG A 140 -9.96 -24.76 -14.42
N ALA A 141 -10.05 -25.37 -15.62
CA ALA A 141 -11.21 -26.13 -16.06
C ALA A 141 -11.56 -27.33 -15.15
N LYS A 142 -10.63 -27.77 -14.27
CA LYS A 142 -10.84 -28.86 -13.30
C LYS A 142 -11.42 -28.37 -11.96
N PHE A 143 -11.60 -27.06 -11.78
CA PHE A 143 -12.13 -26.50 -10.54
C PHE A 143 -13.61 -26.88 -10.36
N THR A 144 -13.93 -27.48 -9.22
CA THR A 144 -15.30 -27.91 -8.86
C THR A 144 -15.79 -27.27 -7.55
N GLY A 145 -15.11 -26.23 -7.07
CA GLY A 145 -15.54 -25.48 -5.90
C GLY A 145 -16.82 -24.68 -6.18
N SER A 146 -17.60 -24.45 -5.13
CA SER A 146 -18.85 -23.68 -5.22
C SER A 146 -19.07 -22.86 -3.95
N ALA A 147 -19.83 -21.78 -4.06
CA ALA A 147 -20.22 -20.95 -2.92
C ALA A 147 -20.93 -21.80 -1.85
N ASP A 148 -21.83 -22.70 -2.27
CA ASP A 148 -22.58 -23.58 -1.36
C ASP A 148 -21.67 -24.46 -0.49
N LYS A 149 -20.56 -24.96 -1.04
CA LYS A 149 -19.58 -25.75 -0.25
C LYS A 149 -18.96 -24.91 0.86
N VAL A 150 -18.68 -23.64 0.60
CA VAL A 150 -18.14 -22.70 1.60
C VAL A 150 -19.22 -22.32 2.62
N VAL A 151 -20.45 -22.05 2.19
CA VAL A 151 -21.58 -21.77 3.08
C VAL A 151 -21.82 -22.95 4.03
N ASN A 152 -21.80 -24.18 3.51
CA ASN A 152 -21.95 -25.39 4.32
C ASN A 152 -20.82 -25.53 5.35
N LEU A 153 -19.56 -25.29 4.96
CA LEU A 153 -18.42 -25.29 5.89
C LEU A 153 -18.65 -24.32 7.06
N ILE A 154 -18.99 -23.06 6.76
CA ILE A 154 -19.21 -22.04 7.79
C ILE A 154 -20.44 -22.38 8.65
N THR A 155 -21.49 -22.94 8.04
CA THR A 155 -22.68 -23.41 8.77
C THR A 155 -22.32 -24.51 9.77
N PHE A 156 -21.48 -25.48 9.40
CA PHE A 156 -21.03 -26.52 10.32
C PHE A 156 -20.15 -25.98 11.45
N TYR A 157 -19.25 -25.04 11.16
CA TYR A 157 -18.48 -24.36 12.22
C TYR A 157 -19.40 -23.64 13.19
N ALA A 158 -20.36 -22.86 12.69
CA ALA A 158 -21.29 -22.12 13.53
C ALA A 158 -22.15 -23.08 14.38
N GLN A 159 -22.59 -24.20 13.82
CA GLN A 159 -23.33 -25.22 14.55
C GLN A 159 -22.49 -25.84 15.67
N GLU A 160 -21.23 -26.23 15.40
CA GLU A 160 -20.33 -26.79 16.41
C GLU A 160 -20.01 -25.76 17.51
N VAL A 161 -19.81 -24.48 17.16
CA VAL A 161 -19.65 -23.39 18.14
C VAL A 161 -20.85 -23.34 19.07
N ARG A 162 -22.08 -23.33 18.54
CA ARG A 162 -23.31 -23.30 19.35
C ARG A 162 -23.43 -24.50 20.29
N GLU A 163 -23.06 -25.69 19.82
CA GLU A 163 -23.06 -26.92 20.63
C GLU A 163 -22.06 -26.84 21.78
N ILE A 164 -20.86 -26.29 21.54
CA ILE A 164 -19.84 -26.08 22.58
C ILE A 164 -20.29 -25.02 23.59
N LEU A 165 -20.82 -23.89 23.12
CA LEU A 165 -21.34 -22.82 24.00
C LEU A 165 -22.44 -23.36 24.92
N ALA A 166 -23.38 -24.13 24.37
CA ALA A 166 -24.45 -24.76 25.16
C ALA A 166 -23.90 -25.74 26.22
N ARG A 167 -22.83 -26.50 25.90
CA ARG A 167 -22.18 -27.43 26.84
C ARG A 167 -21.53 -26.73 28.04
N ILE A 168 -21.00 -25.53 27.84
CA ILE A 168 -20.39 -24.72 28.91
C ILE A 168 -21.38 -23.74 29.56
N GLY A 169 -22.65 -23.77 29.15
CA GLY A 169 -23.72 -22.94 29.73
C GLY A 169 -23.79 -21.50 29.21
N ALA A 170 -23.04 -21.16 28.15
CA ALA A 170 -23.09 -19.84 27.50
C ALA A 170 -24.19 -19.81 26.42
N ARG A 171 -24.89 -18.67 26.29
CA ARG A 171 -25.96 -18.48 25.29
C ARG A 171 -25.49 -17.80 24.01
N SER A 172 -24.33 -17.15 24.06
CA SER A 172 -23.75 -16.34 22.99
C SER A 172 -22.23 -16.42 22.99
N ILE A 173 -21.57 -16.05 21.90
CA ILE A 173 -20.10 -16.05 21.84
C ILE A 173 -19.53 -14.91 22.69
N GLU A 174 -20.25 -13.80 22.75
CA GLU A 174 -19.93 -12.58 23.50
C GLU A 174 -19.78 -12.86 25.01
N GLU A 175 -20.54 -13.81 25.55
CA GLU A 175 -20.44 -14.24 26.95
C GLU A 175 -19.11 -14.93 27.30
N VAL A 176 -18.39 -15.43 26.28
CA VAL A 176 -17.14 -16.18 26.48
C VAL A 176 -15.90 -15.43 25.96
N ILE A 177 -16.05 -14.28 25.32
CA ILE A 177 -14.90 -13.52 24.81
C ILE A 177 -14.02 -13.07 26.00
N GLY A 178 -12.72 -13.39 25.94
CA GLY A 178 -11.74 -13.05 26.98
C GLY A 178 -11.89 -13.84 28.29
N ARG A 179 -12.80 -14.82 28.36
CA ARG A 179 -13.02 -15.69 29.53
C ARG A 179 -12.01 -16.82 29.58
N ALA A 180 -10.73 -16.45 29.74
CA ALA A 180 -9.62 -17.39 29.87
C ALA A 180 -9.76 -18.29 31.12
N ASP A 181 -10.54 -17.89 32.12
CA ASP A 181 -10.90 -18.68 33.30
C ASP A 181 -11.71 -19.95 32.99
N LEU A 182 -12.35 -20.01 31.81
CA LEU A 182 -13.04 -21.22 31.32
C LEU A 182 -12.07 -22.25 30.72
N LEU A 183 -10.78 -21.91 30.60
CA LEU A 183 -9.74 -22.77 30.08
C LEU A 183 -8.86 -23.28 31.21
N THR A 184 -8.51 -24.56 31.15
CA THR A 184 -7.57 -25.16 32.10
C THR A 184 -6.60 -26.05 31.36
N GLN A 185 -5.31 -25.91 31.65
CA GLN A 185 -4.29 -26.81 31.16
C GLN A 185 -4.50 -28.20 31.77
N VAL A 186 -4.58 -29.22 30.92
CA VAL A 186 -4.62 -30.62 31.36
C VAL A 186 -3.26 -31.24 31.06
N SER A 187 -2.54 -31.69 32.07
CA SER A 187 -1.34 -32.51 31.88
C SER A 187 -1.75 -33.91 31.41
N ARG A 188 -1.35 -34.26 30.18
CA ARG A 188 -1.55 -35.58 29.57
C ARG A 188 -0.28 -36.01 28.84
N GLY A 189 0.84 -35.98 29.55
CA GLY A 189 2.16 -36.40 29.06
C GLY A 189 2.61 -37.74 29.64
N ALA A 190 3.57 -38.39 28.97
CA ALA A 190 4.35 -39.44 29.60
C ALA A 190 5.26 -38.81 30.68
N SER A 191 5.53 -39.51 31.78
CA SER A 191 6.23 -38.96 32.96
C SER A 191 7.66 -38.45 32.73
N HIS A 192 8.20 -38.61 31.52
CA HIS A 192 9.54 -38.18 31.11
C HIS A 192 9.53 -36.92 30.22
N LEU A 193 8.35 -36.32 29.99
CA LEU A 193 8.22 -35.04 29.29
C LEU A 193 8.03 -33.93 30.32
N ASP A 194 8.78 -32.84 30.16
CA ASP A 194 8.52 -31.62 30.92
C ASP A 194 7.19 -31.01 30.43
N ASP A 195 6.31 -30.69 31.37
CA ASP A 195 5.08 -29.98 31.06
C ASP A 195 5.39 -28.53 30.67
N LEU A 196 4.68 -28.04 29.66
CA LEU A 196 4.71 -26.62 29.31
C LEU A 196 4.01 -25.81 30.39
N ASP A 197 4.48 -24.59 30.66
CA ASP A 197 3.71 -23.65 31.48
C ASP A 197 2.78 -22.81 30.59
N LEU A 198 1.48 -23.13 30.60
CA LEU A 198 0.48 -22.35 29.86
C LEU A 198 -0.12 -21.20 30.68
N ASN A 199 0.30 -21.00 31.94
CA ASN A 199 -0.25 -19.93 32.77
C ASN A 199 -0.22 -18.55 32.10
N PRO A 200 0.85 -18.13 31.40
CA PRO A 200 0.85 -16.83 30.72
C PRO A 200 -0.30 -16.63 29.72
N LEU A 201 -0.84 -17.73 29.15
CA LEU A 201 -1.97 -17.70 28.22
C LEU A 201 -3.33 -17.64 28.93
N LEU A 202 -3.38 -17.99 30.22
CA LEU A 202 -4.61 -18.17 30.98
C LEU A 202 -4.86 -17.04 32.00
N VAL A 203 -3.89 -16.13 32.17
CA VAL A 203 -4.05 -14.96 33.04
C VAL A 203 -5.10 -14.01 32.47
N THR A 204 -6.13 -13.75 33.26
CA THR A 204 -7.09 -12.67 33.04
C THR A 204 -6.53 -11.36 33.59
N VAL A 205 -6.64 -10.27 32.82
CA VAL A 205 -6.25 -8.95 33.30
C VAL A 205 -7.37 -8.36 34.15
N ASP A 206 -7.11 -8.16 35.44
CA ASP A 206 -8.00 -7.42 36.31
C ASP A 206 -8.06 -5.96 35.87
N THR A 207 -9.18 -5.58 35.26
CA THR A 207 -9.45 -4.20 34.85
C THR A 207 -10.48 -3.61 35.79
N THR A 208 -10.27 -2.35 36.20
CA THR A 208 -11.20 -1.63 37.08
C THR A 208 -12.58 -1.40 36.45
N GLU A 209 -12.64 -1.43 35.11
CA GLU A 209 -13.86 -1.32 34.32
C GLU A 209 -14.04 -2.59 33.48
N GLN A 210 -15.26 -3.13 33.42
CA GLN A 210 -15.54 -4.27 32.55
C GLN A 210 -15.33 -3.90 31.09
N ILE A 211 -14.51 -4.70 30.39
CA ILE A 211 -14.32 -4.58 28.95
C ILE A 211 -15.66 -4.88 28.26
N ARG A 212 -16.19 -3.89 27.54
CA ARG A 212 -17.38 -4.09 26.70
C ARG A 212 -16.97 -4.53 25.30
N TYR A 213 -17.28 -5.76 24.96
CA TYR A 213 -17.19 -6.26 23.59
C TYR A 213 -18.39 -5.78 22.78
N ASP A 214 -18.14 -5.17 21.63
CA ASP A 214 -19.16 -4.65 20.72
C ASP A 214 -18.81 -5.11 19.31
N LEU A 215 -19.52 -6.13 18.83
CA LEU A 215 -19.30 -6.70 17.50
C LEU A 215 -19.70 -5.74 16.38
N ASP A 216 -20.61 -4.80 16.67
CA ASP A 216 -21.10 -3.77 15.74
C ASP A 216 -20.39 -2.43 15.90
N ARG A 217 -19.28 -2.41 16.65
CA ARG A 217 -18.53 -1.18 16.97
C ARG A 217 -18.33 -0.32 15.73
N PRO A 218 -18.66 0.98 15.77
CA PRO A 218 -18.39 1.87 14.64
C PRO A 218 -16.89 1.99 14.42
N ARG A 219 -16.50 2.44 13.22
CA ARG A 219 -15.10 2.83 12.98
C ARG A 219 -14.68 3.94 13.95
N GLN A 220 -13.42 3.93 14.33
CA GLN A 220 -12.73 5.04 14.98
C GLN A 220 -12.70 6.23 14.03
N ASP A 221 -13.27 7.34 14.48
CA ASP A 221 -13.22 8.58 13.73
C ASP A 221 -11.82 9.19 13.74
N VAL A 222 -11.57 9.98 12.69
CA VAL A 222 -10.33 10.73 12.48
C VAL A 222 -10.70 12.17 12.24
N LEU A 223 -9.81 13.07 12.63
CA LEU A 223 -9.97 14.49 12.39
C LEU A 223 -10.07 14.77 10.88
N ASP A 224 -10.86 15.78 10.55
CA ASP A 224 -10.90 16.33 9.21
C ASP A 224 -9.56 17.00 8.87
N THR A 225 -9.35 17.14 7.56
CA THR A 225 -8.23 17.89 6.97
C THR A 225 -8.79 19.06 6.19
N LEU A 226 -7.93 19.83 5.52
CA LEU A 226 -8.33 20.90 4.61
C LEU A 226 -9.39 20.44 3.59
N ASP A 227 -9.42 19.14 3.24
CA ASP A 227 -10.41 18.61 2.32
C ASP A 227 -11.86 18.79 2.78
N ALA A 228 -12.14 18.89 4.08
CA ALA A 228 -13.51 19.17 4.53
C ALA A 228 -13.98 20.54 4.03
N GLU A 229 -13.08 21.53 4.00
CA GLU A 229 -13.33 22.85 3.42
C GLU A 229 -13.37 22.79 1.90
N ILE A 230 -12.41 22.08 1.27
CA ILE A 230 -12.38 21.91 -0.20
C ILE A 230 -13.69 21.27 -0.70
N VAL A 231 -14.19 20.23 -0.03
CA VAL A 231 -15.45 19.57 -0.42
C VAL A 231 -16.64 20.51 -0.30
N LYS A 232 -16.68 21.34 0.75
CA LYS A 232 -17.73 22.34 0.94
C LYS A 232 -17.69 23.41 -0.16
N ASP A 233 -16.50 23.93 -0.46
CA ASP A 233 -16.33 24.99 -1.45
C ASP A 233 -16.48 24.47 -2.89
N ALA A 234 -16.15 23.20 -3.14
CA ALA A 234 -16.32 22.52 -4.41
C ALA A 234 -17.75 21.98 -4.64
N ALA A 235 -18.77 22.43 -3.88
CA ALA A 235 -20.13 21.91 -3.99
C ALA A 235 -20.71 22.01 -5.42
N ARG A 236 -20.44 23.11 -6.14
CA ARG A 236 -20.90 23.27 -7.55
C ARG A 236 -20.20 22.29 -8.49
N PHE A 237 -18.91 22.04 -8.30
CA PHE A 237 -18.21 21.01 -9.05
C PHE A 237 -18.80 19.63 -8.77
N LEU A 238 -19.05 19.29 -7.50
CA LEU A 238 -19.53 17.96 -7.10
C LEU A 238 -20.99 17.68 -7.49
N ASN A 239 -21.83 18.70 -7.54
CA ASN A 239 -23.26 18.57 -7.83
C ASN A 239 -23.60 18.84 -9.31
N ASP A 240 -23.02 19.90 -9.89
CA ASP A 240 -23.38 20.41 -11.21
C ASP A 240 -22.30 20.08 -12.27
N GLY A 241 -21.12 19.61 -11.87
CA GLY A 241 -20.01 19.33 -12.77
C GLY A 241 -19.27 20.57 -13.26
N GLU A 242 -19.43 21.73 -12.60
CA GLU A 242 -18.75 22.97 -12.96
C GLU A 242 -17.22 22.85 -12.85
N LYS A 243 -16.49 23.43 -13.81
CA LYS A 243 -15.03 23.58 -13.70
C LYS A 243 -14.71 24.63 -12.64
N MET A 244 -13.87 24.30 -11.67
CA MET A 244 -13.60 25.17 -10.51
C MET A 244 -12.11 25.34 -10.21
N GLN A 245 -11.77 26.49 -9.63
CA GLN A 245 -10.47 26.77 -9.05
C GLN A 245 -10.63 27.28 -7.62
N LEU A 246 -9.87 26.70 -6.69
CA LEU A 246 -9.87 27.04 -5.28
C LEU A 246 -8.44 27.38 -4.83
N GLN A 247 -8.30 28.18 -3.78
CA GLN A 247 -6.99 28.58 -3.26
C GLN A 247 -6.96 28.58 -1.73
N TYR A 248 -5.90 28.00 -1.15
CA TYR A 248 -5.70 27.89 0.29
C TYR A 248 -4.24 28.11 0.69
N ALA A 249 -4.02 28.54 1.94
CA ALA A 249 -2.72 28.48 2.58
C ALA A 249 -2.56 27.14 3.31
N VAL A 250 -1.38 26.53 3.27
CA VAL A 250 -1.13 25.20 3.85
C VAL A 250 0.11 25.19 4.75
N ARG A 251 0.09 24.29 5.73
CA ARG A 251 1.19 24.01 6.66
C ARG A 251 1.49 22.51 6.68
N ASN A 252 2.67 22.15 7.18
CA ASN A 252 3.10 20.75 7.28
C ASN A 252 2.16 19.86 8.13
N THR A 253 1.30 20.46 8.96
CA THR A 253 0.25 19.77 9.73
C THR A 253 -0.94 19.35 8.88
N ASP A 254 -1.15 19.98 7.73
CA ASP A 254 -2.25 19.71 6.80
C ASP A 254 -1.89 18.51 5.92
N ARG A 255 -2.29 17.33 6.39
CA ARG A 255 -1.97 16.05 5.76
C ARG A 255 -3.05 15.64 4.76
N THR A 256 -2.68 14.78 3.80
CA THR A 256 -3.64 14.11 2.90
C THR A 256 -4.54 15.04 2.08
N ILE A 257 -4.06 16.25 1.78
CA ILE A 257 -4.82 17.22 0.99
C ILE A 257 -5.12 16.62 -0.39
N GLY A 258 -6.36 16.72 -0.85
CA GLY A 258 -6.84 16.16 -2.12
C GLY A 258 -7.40 14.73 -2.01
N THR A 259 -7.16 14.02 -0.90
CA THR A 259 -7.51 12.60 -0.77
C THR A 259 -9.02 12.39 -0.61
N ARG A 260 -9.68 13.20 0.23
CA ARG A 260 -11.11 13.08 0.50
C ARG A 260 -11.91 13.65 -0.67
N ILE A 261 -11.51 14.78 -1.25
CA ILE A 261 -12.18 15.29 -2.47
C ILE A 261 -12.05 14.28 -3.62
N SER A 262 -10.93 13.56 -3.74
CA SER A 262 -10.79 12.44 -4.67
C SER A 262 -11.85 11.34 -4.43
N SER A 263 -12.14 11.00 -3.16
CA SER A 263 -13.23 10.07 -2.82
C SER A 263 -14.58 10.53 -3.38
N HIS A 264 -14.89 11.81 -3.27
CA HIS A 264 -16.13 12.39 -3.80
C HIS A 264 -16.15 12.36 -5.33
N ILE A 265 -15.03 12.71 -5.99
CA ILE A 265 -14.91 12.62 -7.45
C ILE A 265 -15.22 11.20 -7.93
N VAL A 266 -14.59 10.19 -7.32
CA VAL A 266 -14.79 8.79 -7.72
C VAL A 266 -16.20 8.31 -7.44
N ARG A 267 -16.83 8.73 -6.33
CA ARG A 267 -18.21 8.35 -6.00
C ARG A 267 -19.25 8.98 -6.91
N ASN A 268 -19.04 10.23 -7.31
CA ASN A 268 -20.01 10.98 -8.11
C ASN A 268 -19.82 10.74 -9.61
N PHE A 269 -18.57 10.65 -10.08
CA PHE A 269 -18.24 10.61 -11.51
C PHE A 269 -17.55 9.31 -11.94
N GLY A 270 -17.02 8.51 -11.01
CA GLY A 270 -16.26 7.30 -11.32
C GLY A 270 -14.78 7.54 -11.66
N MET A 271 -14.00 6.46 -11.70
CA MET A 271 -12.57 6.52 -12.10
C MET A 271 -12.38 6.76 -13.60
N ARG A 272 -13.30 6.30 -14.43
CA ARG A 272 -13.28 6.49 -15.90
C ARG A 272 -14.27 7.58 -16.30
N ASN A 273 -14.19 8.71 -15.60
CA ASN A 273 -15.06 9.85 -15.86
C ASN A 273 -14.61 10.61 -17.13
N ASN A 274 -15.49 11.49 -17.61
CA ASN A 274 -15.23 12.36 -18.77
C ASN A 274 -14.86 13.79 -18.35
N LEU A 275 -14.38 13.99 -17.11
CA LEU A 275 -13.91 15.30 -16.68
C LEU A 275 -12.71 15.68 -17.55
N GLN A 276 -12.64 16.97 -17.91
CA GLN A 276 -11.45 17.47 -18.58
C GLN A 276 -10.25 17.37 -17.63
N PRO A 277 -9.01 17.30 -18.14
CA PRO A 277 -7.85 17.53 -17.30
C PRO A 277 -7.99 18.84 -16.53
N ASP A 278 -7.61 18.83 -15.26
CA ASP A 278 -7.61 20.01 -14.38
C ASP A 278 -9.00 20.66 -14.25
N HIS A 279 -10.05 19.83 -14.15
CA HIS A 279 -11.45 20.28 -13.99
C HIS A 279 -11.71 20.88 -12.62
N LEU A 280 -11.07 20.35 -11.57
CA LEU A 280 -10.98 20.97 -10.26
C LEU A 280 -9.51 21.24 -9.95
N THR A 281 -9.15 22.52 -9.87
CA THR A 281 -7.78 22.94 -9.54
C THR A 281 -7.74 23.54 -8.14
N VAL A 282 -6.93 22.97 -7.25
CA VAL A 282 -6.70 23.49 -5.91
C VAL A 282 -5.27 24.03 -5.81
N LYS A 283 -5.15 25.34 -5.64
CA LYS A 283 -3.88 26.06 -5.46
C LYS A 283 -3.56 26.19 -3.98
N LEU A 284 -2.36 25.79 -3.60
CA LEU A 284 -1.90 25.73 -2.23
C LEU A 284 -0.62 26.57 -2.09
N THR A 285 -0.56 27.44 -1.10
CA THR A 285 0.64 28.25 -0.79
C THR A 285 1.17 27.87 0.58
N GLY A 286 2.43 27.44 0.65
CA GLY A 286 3.09 27.01 1.90
C GLY A 286 3.73 25.63 1.80
N SER A 287 3.85 24.93 2.93
CA SER A 287 4.44 23.59 3.00
C SER A 287 3.32 22.57 3.15
N ALA A 288 3.15 21.67 2.18
CA ALA A 288 2.14 20.62 2.29
C ALA A 288 2.63 19.50 3.22
N GLY A 289 1.74 19.04 4.11
CA GLY A 289 2.01 17.89 4.96
C GLY A 289 2.12 16.58 4.20
N GLN A 290 2.31 15.52 4.98
CA GLN A 290 2.44 14.14 4.50
C GLN A 290 1.27 13.73 3.59
N SER A 291 1.56 12.96 2.53
CA SER A 291 0.56 12.36 1.63
C SER A 291 -0.26 13.36 0.81
N LEU A 292 0.33 14.48 0.41
CA LEU A 292 -0.27 15.40 -0.56
C LEU A 292 -0.76 14.65 -1.82
N GLY A 293 -2.03 14.82 -2.17
CA GLY A 293 -2.63 14.23 -3.36
C GLY A 293 -2.66 12.71 -3.37
N ALA A 294 -2.59 12.06 -2.21
CA ALA A 294 -2.71 10.61 -2.13
C ALA A 294 -4.04 10.15 -2.77
N PHE A 295 -3.95 9.19 -3.68
CA PHE A 295 -5.08 8.67 -4.45
C PHE A 295 -5.84 9.72 -5.28
N ALA A 296 -5.21 10.84 -5.69
CA ALA A 296 -5.87 11.84 -6.51
C ALA A 296 -6.40 11.25 -7.85
N ALA A 297 -7.69 11.44 -8.08
CA ALA A 297 -8.45 10.91 -9.22
C ALA A 297 -8.41 11.82 -10.45
N PRO A 298 -8.81 11.33 -11.64
CA PRO A 298 -8.84 12.13 -12.85
C PRO A 298 -9.74 13.37 -12.72
N GLY A 299 -9.27 14.48 -13.26
CA GLY A 299 -9.92 15.79 -13.17
C GLY A 299 -9.47 16.64 -11.99
N LEU A 300 -8.81 16.07 -10.98
CA LEU A 300 -8.23 16.82 -9.86
C LEU A 300 -6.79 17.27 -10.19
N LYS A 301 -6.53 18.57 -10.05
CA LYS A 301 -5.18 19.15 -10.06
C LYS A 301 -4.86 19.84 -8.74
N LEU A 302 -3.70 19.53 -8.19
CA LEU A 302 -3.16 20.20 -7.00
C LEU A 302 -1.88 20.95 -7.39
N GLU A 303 -1.84 22.26 -7.14
CA GLU A 303 -0.68 23.10 -7.40
C GLU A 303 -0.15 23.65 -6.08
N VAL A 304 1.10 23.34 -5.73
CA VAL A 304 1.76 23.84 -4.52
C VAL A 304 2.84 24.85 -4.90
N SER A 305 2.67 26.09 -4.46
CA SER A 305 3.70 27.13 -4.45
C SER A 305 4.40 27.13 -3.09
N GLY A 306 5.49 26.39 -3.00
CA GLY A 306 6.18 26.06 -1.75
C GLY A 306 6.90 24.71 -1.85
N ASP A 307 6.69 23.86 -0.85
CA ASP A 307 7.29 22.52 -0.75
C ASP A 307 6.27 21.49 -0.22
N ALA A 308 6.64 20.21 -0.25
CA ALA A 308 5.81 19.15 0.32
C ALA A 308 6.66 18.08 1.03
N ASN A 309 6.07 17.46 2.05
CA ASN A 309 6.69 16.37 2.81
C ASN A 309 6.61 15.02 2.06
N ASP A 310 6.81 13.90 2.77
CA ASP A 310 6.82 12.57 2.14
C ASP A 310 5.47 12.15 1.54
N TYR A 311 5.52 11.13 0.69
CA TYR A 311 4.36 10.47 0.09
C TYR A 311 3.52 11.33 -0.87
N VAL A 312 4.10 12.38 -1.47
CA VAL A 312 3.44 13.13 -2.55
C VAL A 312 2.96 12.18 -3.64
N GLY A 313 1.68 12.24 -3.99
CA GLY A 313 1.07 11.38 -5.00
C GLY A 313 1.09 9.89 -4.64
N LYS A 314 1.14 9.51 -3.36
CA LYS A 314 1.00 8.11 -2.94
C LYS A 314 -0.26 7.48 -3.56
N GLY A 315 -0.08 6.40 -4.32
CA GLY A 315 -1.16 5.77 -5.06
C GLY A 315 -1.86 6.71 -6.05
N LEU A 316 -1.14 7.64 -6.68
CA LEU A 316 -1.73 8.55 -7.69
C LEU A 316 -2.52 7.75 -8.72
N SER A 317 -3.73 8.23 -9.02
CA SER A 317 -4.74 7.46 -9.75
C SER A 317 -5.37 8.29 -10.87
N GLY A 318 -4.55 9.08 -11.58
CA GLY A 318 -4.98 9.86 -12.75
C GLY A 318 -5.13 11.37 -12.53
N GLY A 319 -4.98 11.85 -11.29
CA GLY A 319 -4.88 13.29 -11.01
C GLY A 319 -3.54 13.90 -11.44
N THR A 320 -3.45 15.24 -11.37
CA THR A 320 -2.23 16.01 -11.62
C THR A 320 -1.75 16.66 -10.32
N ILE A 321 -0.47 16.54 -10.00
CA ILE A 321 0.17 17.24 -8.87
C ILE A 321 1.33 18.08 -9.42
N VAL A 322 1.40 19.34 -9.02
CA VAL A 322 2.48 20.26 -9.37
C VAL A 322 3.04 20.85 -8.09
N VAL A 323 4.38 20.82 -7.93
CA VAL A 323 5.07 21.42 -6.78
C VAL A 323 6.21 22.28 -7.32
N ARG A 324 6.24 23.56 -6.92
CA ARG A 324 7.30 24.48 -7.35
C ARG A 324 7.61 25.49 -6.24
N PRO A 325 8.85 26.00 -6.17
CA PRO A 325 9.18 27.04 -5.21
C PRO A 325 8.30 28.29 -5.44
N PRO A 326 8.07 29.11 -4.40
CA PRO A 326 7.45 30.42 -4.58
C PRO A 326 8.26 31.26 -5.58
N MET A 327 7.59 32.09 -6.38
CA MET A 327 8.27 32.94 -7.39
C MET A 327 9.35 33.86 -6.81
N SER A 328 9.21 34.23 -5.53
CA SER A 328 10.17 35.06 -4.80
C SER A 328 11.35 34.29 -4.21
N SER A 329 11.40 32.96 -4.39
CA SER A 329 12.48 32.12 -3.85
C SER A 329 13.80 32.41 -4.57
N PRO A 330 14.90 32.67 -3.84
CA PRO A 330 16.22 32.84 -4.44
C PRO A 330 16.89 31.48 -4.76
N LEU A 331 16.27 30.37 -4.37
CA LEU A 331 16.88 29.04 -4.50
C LEU A 331 16.94 28.58 -5.96
N VAL A 332 18.05 27.92 -6.32
CA VAL A 332 18.13 27.14 -7.54
C VAL A 332 17.39 25.82 -7.30
N ALA A 333 16.20 25.69 -7.88
CA ALA A 333 15.30 24.57 -7.67
C ALA A 333 16.00 23.20 -7.82
N ALA A 334 16.76 23.00 -8.91
CA ALA A 334 17.48 21.76 -9.22
C ALA A 334 18.44 21.28 -8.13
N ASP A 335 18.96 22.19 -7.30
CA ASP A 335 19.97 21.88 -6.29
C ASP A 335 19.32 21.69 -4.90
N ASN A 336 18.01 21.87 -4.77
CA ASN A 336 17.30 21.89 -3.49
C ASN A 336 16.16 20.86 -3.45
N THR A 337 15.96 20.25 -2.29
CA THR A 337 14.84 19.34 -2.05
C THR A 337 13.53 20.11 -1.99
N ILE A 338 12.51 19.61 -2.69
CA ILE A 338 11.16 20.21 -2.70
C ILE A 338 10.07 19.22 -2.32
N ILE A 339 10.31 17.92 -2.51
CA ILE A 339 9.40 16.84 -2.10
C ILE A 339 10.16 15.77 -1.33
N GLY A 340 9.50 15.15 -0.35
CA GLY A 340 10.11 14.17 0.55
C GLY A 340 10.33 12.79 -0.08
N ASN A 341 10.24 11.76 0.76
CA ASN A 341 10.52 10.38 0.44
C ASN A 341 9.28 9.64 -0.10
N THR A 342 9.51 8.48 -0.73
CA THR A 342 8.45 7.51 -1.10
C THR A 342 7.33 8.16 -1.93
N VAL A 343 7.72 9.12 -2.75
CA VAL A 343 6.85 9.85 -3.70
C VAL A 343 6.35 8.88 -4.76
N LEU A 344 5.07 9.02 -5.13
CA LEU A 344 4.38 8.15 -6.10
C LEU A 344 4.37 6.66 -5.72
N TYR A 345 4.43 6.35 -4.43
CA TYR A 345 4.40 4.96 -3.97
C TYR A 345 3.19 4.20 -4.52
N GLY A 346 3.45 3.20 -5.37
CA GLY A 346 2.41 2.35 -5.94
C GLY A 346 1.48 3.06 -6.93
N ALA A 347 1.85 4.22 -7.50
CA ALA A 347 0.98 4.99 -8.37
C ALA A 347 0.54 4.21 -9.62
N THR A 348 -0.70 4.38 -10.08
CA THR A 348 -1.28 3.60 -11.20
C THR A 348 -1.84 4.43 -12.35
N ASP A 349 -1.86 5.77 -12.26
CA ASP A 349 -1.84 6.69 -13.40
C ASP A 349 -1.66 8.13 -12.90
N GLY A 350 -1.60 9.11 -13.78
CA GLY A 350 -1.59 10.55 -13.47
C GLY A 350 -0.23 11.20 -13.70
N TYR A 351 -0.15 12.48 -13.35
CA TYR A 351 1.02 13.32 -13.60
C TYR A 351 1.54 13.97 -12.32
N LEU A 352 2.87 13.99 -12.16
CA LEU A 352 3.55 14.72 -11.09
C LEU A 352 4.66 15.59 -11.71
N PHE A 353 4.64 16.88 -11.47
CA PHE A 353 5.69 17.80 -11.89
C PHE A 353 6.25 18.53 -10.68
N ALA A 354 7.53 18.32 -10.35
CA ALA A 354 8.15 19.00 -9.22
C ALA A 354 9.43 19.73 -9.63
N SER A 355 9.46 21.06 -9.54
CA SER A 355 10.67 21.83 -9.80
C SER A 355 11.58 21.79 -8.58
N GLY A 356 12.40 20.75 -8.52
CA GLY A 356 13.38 20.50 -7.48
C GLY A 356 13.60 19.01 -7.23
N ARG A 357 14.37 18.70 -6.20
CA ARG A 357 14.80 17.33 -5.89
C ARG A 357 13.77 16.59 -5.02
N ALA A 358 13.63 15.30 -5.27
CA ALA A 358 12.92 14.36 -4.42
C ALA A 358 13.87 13.68 -3.42
N GLY A 359 13.31 13.20 -2.30
CA GLY A 359 14.03 12.37 -1.33
C GLY A 359 14.28 10.94 -1.80
N GLU A 360 14.41 10.03 -0.84
CA GLU A 360 14.66 8.61 -1.06
C GLU A 360 13.41 7.88 -1.58
N ARG A 361 13.62 6.76 -2.28
CA ARG A 361 12.54 5.89 -2.78
C ARG A 361 11.52 6.62 -3.66
N PHE A 362 11.99 7.61 -4.41
CA PHE A 362 11.19 8.26 -5.44
C PHE A 362 10.66 7.21 -6.45
N CYS A 363 9.38 7.26 -6.79
CA CYS A 363 8.73 6.30 -7.70
C CYS A 363 8.80 4.83 -7.28
N VAL A 364 8.97 4.55 -5.98
CA VAL A 364 8.95 3.16 -5.51
C VAL A 364 7.63 2.48 -5.89
N ARG A 365 7.70 1.37 -6.61
CA ARG A 365 6.52 0.66 -7.15
C ARG A 365 5.61 1.48 -8.07
N ASN A 366 6.10 2.54 -8.73
CA ASN A 366 5.31 3.21 -9.76
C ASN A 366 4.88 2.19 -10.83
N SER A 367 3.60 2.21 -11.17
CA SER A 367 2.95 1.24 -12.05
C SER A 367 2.16 1.91 -13.17
N GLY A 368 2.33 3.22 -13.39
CA GLY A 368 1.63 3.91 -14.48
C GLY A 368 1.70 5.45 -14.50
N ALA A 369 2.16 6.09 -13.43
CA ALA A 369 2.26 7.55 -13.38
C ALA A 369 3.42 8.08 -14.23
N LYS A 370 3.26 9.31 -14.73
CA LYS A 370 4.26 10.04 -15.50
C LYS A 370 4.77 11.21 -14.67
N VAL A 371 6.07 11.37 -14.57
CA VAL A 371 6.66 12.32 -13.62
C VAL A 371 7.89 13.01 -14.18
N VAL A 372 8.05 14.28 -13.81
CA VAL A 372 9.29 15.04 -14.05
C VAL A 372 9.72 15.73 -12.77
N ILE A 373 10.96 15.46 -12.36
CA ILE A 373 11.63 16.08 -11.20
C ILE A 373 13.05 16.53 -11.57
N GLU A 374 13.73 17.28 -10.71
CA GLU A 374 15.07 17.83 -11.00
C GLU A 374 16.22 17.11 -10.24
N GLY A 375 15.96 15.89 -9.77
CA GLY A 375 16.94 15.02 -9.10
C GLY A 375 16.29 14.19 -8.00
N CYS A 376 16.90 13.08 -7.59
CA CYS A 376 16.36 12.25 -6.51
C CYS A 376 17.43 11.68 -5.58
N GLY A 377 17.00 11.24 -4.39
CA GLY A 377 17.84 10.51 -3.45
C GLY A 377 18.07 9.05 -3.85
N SER A 378 18.46 8.24 -2.86
CA SER A 378 18.73 6.80 -3.02
C SER A 378 17.48 6.01 -3.38
N ASN A 379 17.66 4.85 -4.00
CA ASN A 379 16.60 3.88 -4.32
C ASN A 379 15.48 4.48 -5.21
N GLY A 380 15.84 5.41 -6.10
CA GLY A 380 14.90 5.93 -7.09
C GLY A 380 14.42 4.83 -8.04
N CYS A 381 13.14 4.83 -8.41
CA CYS A 381 12.48 3.84 -9.27
C CYS A 381 12.56 2.38 -8.77
N GLU A 382 12.83 2.17 -7.48
CA GLU A 382 12.86 0.83 -6.87
C GLU A 382 11.53 0.09 -7.09
N TYR A 383 11.57 -1.13 -7.61
CA TYR A 383 10.38 -1.95 -7.93
C TYR A 383 9.37 -1.31 -8.88
N MET A 384 9.75 -0.33 -9.70
CA MET A 384 8.85 0.26 -10.70
C MET A 384 8.46 -0.80 -11.75
N THR A 385 7.17 -0.85 -12.08
CA THR A 385 6.55 -1.83 -13.00
C THR A 385 5.83 -1.19 -14.18
N GLY A 386 5.76 0.14 -14.23
CA GLY A 386 5.11 0.88 -15.31
C GLY A 386 5.17 2.39 -15.09
N GLY A 387 4.81 3.16 -16.12
CA GLY A 387 4.88 4.62 -16.12
C GLY A 387 6.18 5.17 -16.70
N VAL A 388 6.37 6.49 -16.58
CA VAL A 388 7.54 7.20 -17.12
C VAL A 388 8.11 8.15 -16.08
N ALA A 389 9.42 8.05 -15.80
CA ALA A 389 10.10 8.93 -14.86
C ALA A 389 11.22 9.73 -15.53
N VAL A 390 11.05 11.06 -15.62
CA VAL A 390 12.08 11.98 -16.12
C VAL A 390 12.75 12.68 -14.95
N ILE A 391 14.09 12.64 -14.92
CA ILE A 391 14.91 13.18 -13.84
C ILE A 391 15.93 14.13 -14.44
N LEU A 392 15.71 15.43 -14.23
CA LEU A 392 16.50 16.54 -14.79
C LEU A 392 17.72 16.90 -13.92
N GLY A 393 18.38 15.89 -13.35
CA GLY A 393 19.52 16.07 -12.45
C GLY A 393 20.03 14.74 -11.87
N THR A 394 20.85 14.85 -10.83
CA THR A 394 21.54 13.69 -10.25
C THR A 394 20.59 12.73 -9.52
N ILE A 395 20.95 11.45 -9.56
CA ILE A 395 20.29 10.34 -8.86
C ILE A 395 21.15 9.85 -7.69
N GLY A 396 20.54 9.20 -6.71
CA GLY A 396 21.25 8.54 -5.61
C GLY A 396 21.50 7.05 -5.87
N GLN A 397 22.26 6.42 -4.96
CA GLN A 397 22.64 5.00 -5.04
C GLN A 397 21.45 4.06 -5.17
N ASN A 398 21.69 2.91 -5.82
CA ASN A 398 20.76 1.81 -6.00
C ASN A 398 19.52 2.20 -6.84
N PHE A 399 19.71 3.08 -7.83
CA PHE A 399 18.65 3.50 -8.74
C PHE A 399 18.18 2.32 -9.61
N GLY A 400 16.86 2.16 -9.73
CA GLY A 400 16.20 1.15 -10.55
C GLY A 400 16.30 -0.29 -10.03
N ALA A 401 16.68 -0.50 -8.77
CA ALA A 401 16.72 -1.84 -8.18
C ALA A 401 15.35 -2.54 -8.23
N GLY A 402 15.31 -3.74 -8.81
CA GLY A 402 14.09 -4.51 -9.00
C GLY A 402 13.05 -3.87 -9.93
N MET A 403 13.44 -2.86 -10.72
CA MET A 403 12.58 -2.25 -11.73
C MET A 403 12.35 -3.26 -12.86
N THR A 404 11.10 -3.65 -13.07
CA THR A 404 10.69 -4.69 -14.02
C THR A 404 9.78 -4.15 -15.13
N GLY A 405 9.34 -2.90 -15.02
CA GLY A 405 8.56 -2.25 -16.08
C GLY A 405 8.58 -0.73 -16.04
N GLY A 406 8.21 -0.11 -17.16
CA GLY A 406 8.22 1.34 -17.35
C GLY A 406 9.51 1.85 -18.00
N MET A 407 9.64 3.19 -18.06
CA MET A 407 10.79 3.88 -18.67
C MET A 407 11.28 4.99 -17.76
N ALA A 408 12.59 5.16 -17.63
CA ALA A 408 13.15 6.35 -16.99
C ALA A 408 14.14 7.08 -17.91
N TYR A 409 14.22 8.40 -17.76
CA TYR A 409 15.14 9.26 -18.49
C TYR A 409 15.92 10.08 -17.46
N VAL A 410 17.24 9.91 -17.44
CA VAL A 410 18.13 10.58 -16.50
C VAL A 410 19.01 11.56 -17.25
N TYR A 411 18.92 12.84 -16.89
CA TYR A 411 19.81 13.89 -17.40
C TYR A 411 21.15 13.84 -16.66
N ASP A 412 22.17 13.37 -17.35
CA ASP A 412 23.50 13.07 -16.82
C ASP A 412 24.62 13.73 -17.66
N PRO A 413 24.75 15.07 -17.61
CA PRO A 413 25.80 15.78 -18.34
C PRO A 413 27.22 15.47 -17.87
N GLU A 414 27.37 14.91 -16.65
CA GLU A 414 28.68 14.57 -16.06
C GLU A 414 29.06 13.11 -16.25
N GLY A 415 28.17 12.27 -16.80
CA GLY A 415 28.41 10.85 -17.05
C GLY A 415 28.57 10.00 -15.78
N GLN A 416 27.94 10.39 -14.68
CA GLN A 416 28.09 9.74 -13.37
C GLN A 416 26.95 8.79 -13.03
N ALA A 417 25.81 8.86 -13.72
CA ALA A 417 24.59 8.19 -13.30
C ALA A 417 24.74 6.66 -13.28
N ALA A 418 25.53 6.09 -14.20
CA ALA A 418 25.77 4.65 -14.28
C ALA A 418 26.35 4.07 -12.97
N GLU A 419 27.19 4.82 -12.24
CA GLU A 419 27.79 4.37 -10.97
C GLU A 419 26.76 4.24 -9.84
N TYR A 420 25.62 4.91 -9.97
CA TYR A 420 24.54 4.90 -8.98
C TYR A 420 23.41 3.94 -9.32
N MET A 421 23.43 3.32 -10.51
CA MET A 421 22.40 2.40 -10.97
C MET A 421 22.64 0.97 -10.49
N ASN A 422 21.56 0.28 -10.14
CA ASN A 422 21.58 -1.16 -9.96
C ASN A 422 21.27 -1.83 -11.32
N MET A 423 22.32 -2.31 -11.98
CA MET A 423 22.24 -2.86 -13.33
C MET A 423 21.69 -4.30 -13.41
N GLU A 424 21.31 -4.93 -12.29
CA GLU A 424 20.84 -6.33 -12.25
C GLU A 424 19.68 -6.60 -13.24
N THR A 425 18.80 -5.62 -13.42
CA THR A 425 17.58 -5.76 -14.24
C THR A 425 17.45 -4.69 -15.34
N LEU A 426 18.48 -3.86 -15.52
CA LEU A 426 18.40 -2.66 -16.34
C LEU A 426 19.33 -2.73 -17.55
N VAL A 427 18.90 -2.09 -18.63
CA VAL A 427 19.76 -1.64 -19.72
C VAL A 427 19.67 -0.12 -19.84
N THR A 428 20.78 0.48 -20.27
CA THR A 428 20.85 1.92 -20.52
C THR A 428 21.32 2.19 -21.94
N VAL A 429 20.67 3.12 -22.63
CA VAL A 429 21.05 3.58 -23.97
C VAL A 429 20.90 5.10 -24.07
N PRO A 430 21.58 5.77 -25.01
CA PRO A 430 21.25 7.14 -25.36
C PRO A 430 19.85 7.23 -26.00
N VAL A 431 19.17 8.37 -25.84
CA VAL A 431 17.87 8.61 -26.50
C VAL A 431 18.09 8.91 -27.99
N THR A 432 17.92 7.91 -28.86
CA THR A 432 18.21 8.04 -30.31
C THR A 432 17.00 7.86 -31.21
N VAL A 433 15.94 7.21 -30.73
CA VAL A 433 14.74 6.92 -31.52
C VAL A 433 13.70 8.02 -31.33
N ASP A 434 13.20 8.58 -32.43
CA ASP A 434 12.24 9.71 -32.45
C ASP A 434 11.06 9.52 -31.50
N HIS A 435 10.49 8.31 -31.43
CA HIS A 435 9.37 8.01 -30.52
C HIS A 435 9.70 8.31 -29.05
N TRP A 436 10.89 7.90 -28.60
CA TRP A 436 11.34 8.11 -27.22
C TRP A 436 11.80 9.54 -26.99
N GLU A 437 12.40 10.17 -28.02
CA GLU A 437 12.75 11.59 -28.00
C GLU A 437 11.49 12.47 -27.81
N ASP A 438 10.43 12.19 -28.56
CA ASP A 438 9.15 12.90 -28.48
C ASP A 438 8.48 12.72 -27.11
N GLN A 439 8.51 11.51 -26.56
CA GLN A 439 7.99 11.23 -25.21
C GLN A 439 8.71 12.07 -24.17
N LEU A 440 10.04 12.06 -24.18
CA LEU A 440 10.87 12.82 -23.26
C LEU A 440 10.63 14.33 -23.41
N LYS A 441 10.70 14.85 -24.64
CA LYS A 441 10.52 16.27 -24.94
C LYS A 441 9.15 16.77 -24.51
N THR A 442 8.10 16.00 -24.77
CA THR A 442 6.71 16.33 -24.38
C THR A 442 6.57 16.46 -22.87
N LEU A 443 7.18 15.55 -22.11
CA LEU A 443 7.15 15.59 -20.65
C LEU A 443 7.93 16.79 -20.09
N ILE A 444 9.09 17.11 -20.67
CA ILE A 444 9.89 18.28 -20.26
C ILE A 444 9.18 19.59 -20.62
N LEU A 445 8.55 19.68 -21.80
CA LEU A 445 7.70 20.82 -22.19
C LEU A 445 6.59 21.05 -21.16
N ARG A 446 5.83 20.00 -20.86
CA ARG A 446 4.75 20.09 -19.87
C ARG A 446 5.28 20.45 -18.47
N HIS A 447 6.45 19.91 -18.09
CA HIS A 447 7.09 20.29 -16.84
C HIS A 447 7.45 21.78 -16.80
N ALA A 448 8.00 22.33 -17.88
CA ALA A 448 8.31 23.74 -17.99
C ALA A 448 7.04 24.61 -17.91
N ASP A 449 5.96 24.22 -18.60
CA ASP A 449 4.67 24.93 -18.58
C ASP A 449 4.02 24.93 -17.19
N GLU A 450 4.04 23.78 -16.50
CA GLU A 450 3.40 23.62 -15.20
C GLU A 450 4.21 24.26 -14.06
N THR A 451 5.54 24.23 -14.16
CA THR A 451 6.42 24.61 -13.04
C THR A 451 7.15 25.94 -13.24
N GLY A 452 7.31 26.41 -14.47
CA GLY A 452 8.21 27.50 -14.82
C GLY A 452 9.70 27.16 -14.60
N SER A 453 10.06 25.87 -14.60
CA SER A 453 11.44 25.43 -14.29
C SER A 453 12.48 26.04 -15.24
N THR A 454 13.40 26.80 -14.67
CA THR A 454 14.56 27.35 -15.39
C THR A 454 15.44 26.24 -15.99
N ARG A 455 15.59 25.10 -15.31
CA ARG A 455 16.38 23.95 -15.80
C ARG A 455 15.71 23.36 -17.04
N ALA A 456 14.41 23.12 -16.98
CA ALA A 456 13.64 22.59 -18.10
C ALA A 456 13.70 23.53 -19.32
N HIS A 457 13.50 24.84 -19.10
CA HIS A 457 13.61 25.84 -20.17
C HIS A 457 14.99 25.85 -20.84
N LYS A 458 16.08 25.76 -20.07
CA LYS A 458 17.44 25.68 -20.63
C LYS A 458 17.63 24.43 -21.49
N ILE A 459 17.20 23.27 -20.99
CA ILE A 459 17.29 22.01 -21.74
C ILE A 459 16.51 22.11 -23.06
N LEU A 460 15.32 22.72 -23.04
CA LEU A 460 14.48 22.87 -24.23
C LEU A 460 15.04 23.89 -25.24
N GLN A 461 15.67 24.96 -24.78
CA GLN A 461 16.30 25.97 -25.64
C GLN A 461 17.49 25.39 -26.42
N GLU A 462 18.24 24.48 -25.80
CA GLU A 462 19.42 23.84 -26.38
C GLU A 462 19.17 22.34 -26.68
N TRP A 463 17.95 21.98 -27.07
CA TRP A 463 17.51 20.58 -27.15
C TRP A 463 18.46 19.66 -27.92
N ASP A 464 18.94 20.09 -29.10
CA ASP A 464 19.76 19.24 -29.99
C ASP A 464 21.11 18.84 -29.38
N THR A 465 21.65 19.66 -28.48
CA THR A 465 22.87 19.35 -27.72
C THR A 465 22.53 18.63 -26.43
N GLN A 466 21.51 19.10 -25.70
CA GLN A 466 21.19 18.60 -24.37
C GLN A 466 20.57 17.21 -24.37
N LYS A 467 19.87 16.81 -25.44
CA LYS A 467 19.30 15.45 -25.55
C LYS A 467 20.36 14.34 -25.48
N ARG A 468 21.60 14.64 -25.88
CA ARG A 468 22.73 13.70 -25.84
C ARG A 468 23.21 13.39 -24.42
N ASN A 469 22.84 14.23 -23.46
CA ASN A 469 23.16 14.06 -22.05
C ASN A 469 22.10 13.22 -21.32
N PHE A 470 21.08 12.69 -22.01
CA PHE A 470 20.10 11.81 -21.41
C PHE A 470 20.45 10.34 -21.58
N LEU A 471 20.35 9.60 -20.49
CA LEU A 471 20.32 8.15 -20.47
C LEU A 471 18.87 7.68 -20.41
N GLN A 472 18.47 6.87 -21.39
CA GLN A 472 17.25 6.09 -21.35
C GLN A 472 17.51 4.81 -20.57
N VAL A 473 16.74 4.58 -19.52
CA VAL A 473 16.84 3.43 -18.62
C VAL A 473 15.60 2.58 -18.79
N CYS A 474 15.79 1.32 -19.19
CA CYS A 474 14.71 0.37 -19.45
C CYS A 474 15.03 -0.97 -18.79
N PRO A 475 14.03 -1.65 -18.19
CA PRO A 475 14.22 -3.02 -17.72
C PRO A 475 14.46 -4.00 -18.86
N THR A 476 15.32 -4.98 -18.65
CA THR A 476 15.66 -6.02 -19.64
C THR A 476 14.43 -6.81 -20.07
N GLU A 477 13.55 -7.15 -19.13
CA GLU A 477 12.31 -7.92 -19.40
C GLU A 477 11.31 -7.16 -20.29
N MET A 478 11.40 -5.82 -20.34
CA MET A 478 10.51 -5.00 -21.17
C MET A 478 10.90 -4.98 -22.64
N LEU A 479 12.17 -5.22 -22.98
CA LEU A 479 12.70 -5.12 -24.34
C LEU A 479 11.85 -5.82 -25.42
N PRO A 480 11.44 -7.10 -25.26
CA PRO A 480 10.60 -7.77 -26.26
C PRO A 480 9.14 -7.27 -26.30
N HIS A 481 8.75 -6.44 -25.34
CA HIS A 481 7.38 -5.93 -25.16
C HIS A 481 7.25 -4.44 -25.45
N LEU A 482 8.35 -3.76 -25.78
CA LEU A 482 8.31 -2.35 -26.15
C LEU A 482 7.58 -2.17 -27.49
N PRO A 483 6.75 -1.11 -27.62
CA PRO A 483 6.08 -0.82 -28.88
C PRO A 483 7.05 -0.38 -29.99
N VAL A 484 8.20 0.17 -29.60
CA VAL A 484 9.27 0.65 -30.48
C VAL A 484 10.60 0.20 -29.85
N PRO A 485 11.60 -0.29 -30.61
CA PRO A 485 12.89 -0.67 -30.03
C PRO A 485 13.61 0.53 -29.41
N LEU A 486 14.58 0.26 -28.54
CA LEU A 486 15.42 1.30 -27.92
C LEU A 486 16.49 1.86 -28.85
N SER A 487 16.89 1.09 -29.87
CA SER A 487 17.89 1.47 -30.88
C SER A 487 17.46 0.96 -32.25
N LEU A 488 17.86 1.68 -33.30
CA LEU A 488 17.66 1.28 -34.71
C LEU A 488 18.79 0.38 -35.22
N GLU A 489 19.91 0.30 -34.49
CA GLU A 489 21.02 -0.59 -34.84
C GLU A 489 20.79 -1.97 -34.21
N GLU A 490 20.55 -3.00 -35.05
CA GLU A 490 20.32 -4.39 -34.61
C GLU A 490 21.47 -4.99 -33.77
N ALA A 491 22.65 -4.38 -33.77
CA ALA A 491 23.86 -4.87 -33.13
C ALA A 491 24.23 -4.21 -31.79
N ALA A 492 23.44 -3.25 -31.30
CA ALA A 492 23.71 -2.53 -30.05
C ALA A 492 22.84 -3.05 -28.89
N VAL A 493 22.79 -4.37 -28.68
CA VAL A 493 22.49 -4.91 -27.35
C VAL A 493 23.81 -4.81 -26.59
N PRO A 494 23.88 -4.15 -25.42
CA PRO A 494 25.12 -4.13 -24.63
C PRO A 494 25.56 -5.57 -24.41
N ALA A 495 26.78 -5.89 -24.82
CA ALA A 495 27.42 -7.13 -24.41
C ALA A 495 27.47 -7.15 -22.88
N GLU A 496 27.18 -8.34 -22.33
CA GLU A 496 27.02 -8.68 -20.91
C GLU A 496 27.84 -7.87 -19.90
#